data_AF-D0IKU1-F1
#
_entry.id   AF-D0IKU1-F1
#
_cell.length_a   1.000
_cell.length_b   1.000
_cell.length_c   1.000
_cell.angle_alpha   90.00
_cell.angle_beta   90.00
_cell.angle_gamma   90.00
#
_symmetry.space_group_name_H-M   'P 1'
#
loop_
_entity.id
_entity.type
_entity.pdbx_description
1 polymer ?
#
loop_
_entity_poly.entity_id
_entity_poly.type
_entity_poly.pdbx_seq_one_letter_code
_entity_poly.pdbx_strand_id
1 'polypeptide(L)'
;MRILITVWLTLLTLVSGKLLAEEPILTITYQGQQISATYQQLLARSDLSITTETPWTEGKIEFKGVSAQTLLAWVGAKQADLKVIALNKYWAVIPFSDIEKYNPVFAIQKNGLPMLIRDRGPIWSIYPLSSSGELNNEVLHSRMVWQISSIEVLNP
;
A
#
# COMPACT_ATOMS: atom_id res chain seq x y z
N MET A 1 -19.42 54.52 43.34
CA MET A 1 -19.27 53.09 43.70
C MET A 1 -18.74 52.37 42.46
N ARG A 2 -17.42 52.14 42.37
CA ARG A 2 -16.76 51.56 41.18
C ARG A 2 -16.70 50.04 41.38
N ILE A 3 -17.38 49.28 40.52
CA ILE A 3 -17.38 47.81 40.56
C ILE A 3 -16.16 47.33 39.75
N LEU A 4 -15.24 46.66 40.43
CA LEU A 4 -14.14 45.90 39.83
C LEU A 4 -14.70 44.62 39.20
N ILE A 5 -14.43 44.40 37.91
CA ILE A 5 -14.70 43.12 37.25
C ILE A 5 -13.38 42.36 37.18
N THR A 6 -13.27 41.32 38.00
CA THR A 6 -12.13 40.40 38.04
C THR A 6 -12.18 39.48 36.81
N VAL A 7 -11.22 39.62 35.90
CA VAL A 7 -11.05 38.74 34.74
C VAL A 7 -10.36 37.46 35.21
N TRP A 8 -11.05 36.33 35.11
CA TRP A 8 -10.47 35.00 35.29
C TRP A 8 -9.73 34.61 34.01
N LEU A 9 -8.40 34.53 34.09
CA LEU A 9 -7.56 34.02 33.01
C LEU A 9 -7.53 32.48 33.13
N THR A 10 -8.39 31.78 32.43
CA THR A 10 -8.27 30.32 32.27
C THR A 10 -7.11 30.02 31.32
N LEU A 11 -5.99 29.58 31.90
CA LEU A 11 -4.85 29.03 31.19
C LEU A 11 -5.26 27.72 30.51
N LEU A 12 -5.58 27.77 29.22
CA LEU A 12 -5.88 26.60 28.41
C LEU A 12 -4.57 25.86 28.14
N THR A 13 -4.27 24.82 28.92
CA THR A 13 -3.16 23.92 28.63
C THR A 13 -3.49 23.12 27.39
N LEU A 14 -2.77 23.39 26.29
CA LEU A 14 -2.75 22.54 25.11
C LEU A 14 -2.13 21.19 25.51
N VAL A 15 -2.99 20.23 25.85
CA VAL A 15 -2.62 18.82 25.84
C VAL A 15 -2.44 18.45 24.38
N SER A 16 -1.19 18.47 23.90
CA SER A 16 -0.83 17.88 22.62
C SER A 16 -1.03 16.37 22.73
N GLY A 17 -2.27 15.92 22.55
CA GLY A 17 -2.56 14.53 22.33
C GLY A 17 -1.82 14.12 21.07
N LYS A 18 -0.74 13.34 21.21
CA LYS A 18 -0.36 12.44 20.13
C LYS A 18 -1.56 11.51 19.95
N LEU A 19 -2.47 11.92 19.08
CA LEU A 19 -3.50 11.05 18.51
C LEU A 19 -2.77 9.75 18.18
N LEU A 20 -3.34 8.60 18.55
CA LEU A 20 -2.79 7.27 18.27
C LEU A 20 -2.80 7.03 16.75
N ALA A 21 -1.98 7.78 16.02
CA ALA A 21 -1.77 7.63 14.60
C ALA A 21 -1.01 6.32 14.43
N GLU A 22 -1.69 5.34 13.83
CA GLU A 22 -1.10 4.09 13.42
C GLU A 22 0.15 4.37 12.55
N GLU A 23 1.21 3.58 12.74
CA GLU A 23 2.44 3.79 11.97
C GLU A 23 2.21 3.53 10.47
N PRO A 24 2.78 4.34 9.58
CA PRO A 24 2.67 4.11 8.14
C PRO A 24 3.40 2.83 7.75
N ILE A 25 2.76 2.02 6.91
CA ILE A 25 3.31 0.75 6.39
C ILE A 25 3.73 0.85 4.91
N LEU A 26 3.36 1.93 4.23
CA LEU A 26 3.74 2.20 2.85
C LEU A 26 4.08 3.68 2.66
N THR A 27 5.17 3.96 1.94
CA THR A 27 5.49 5.29 1.43
C THR A 27 5.45 5.30 -0.09
N ILE A 28 4.63 6.16 -0.68
CA ILE A 28 4.54 6.35 -2.13
C ILE A 28 5.23 7.68 -2.46
N THR A 29 6.19 7.64 -3.38
CA THR A 29 6.92 8.83 -3.86
C THR A 29 6.57 9.11 -5.31
N TYR A 30 6.17 10.34 -5.60
CA TYR A 30 5.91 10.82 -6.96
C TYR A 30 6.31 12.29 -7.07
N GLN A 31 7.14 12.62 -8.08
CA GLN A 31 7.60 14.00 -8.35
C GLN A 31 8.18 14.73 -7.12
N GLY A 32 8.92 14.00 -6.27
CA GLY A 32 9.51 14.54 -5.03
C GLY A 32 8.53 14.71 -3.87
N GLN A 33 7.23 14.48 -4.08
CA GLN A 33 6.23 14.40 -3.01
C GLN A 33 6.18 12.99 -2.44
N GLN A 34 5.99 12.89 -1.12
CA GLN A 34 5.83 11.62 -0.41
C GLN A 34 4.46 11.57 0.27
N ILE A 35 3.78 10.45 0.07
CA ILE A 35 2.54 10.08 0.76
C ILE A 35 2.84 8.85 1.61
N SER A 36 2.66 8.97 2.92
CA SER A 36 2.75 7.84 3.84
C SER A 36 1.35 7.32 4.16
N ALA A 37 1.15 6.01 4.08
CA ALA A 37 -0.13 5.35 4.23
C ALA A 37 -0.12 4.33 5.37
N THR A 38 -1.10 4.41 6.27
CA THR A 38 -1.34 3.41 7.31
C THR A 38 -2.12 2.21 6.77
N TYR A 39 -2.17 1.13 7.55
CA TYR A 39 -2.99 -0.04 7.20
C TYR A 39 -4.46 0.34 7.01
N GLN A 40 -5.05 1.13 7.92
CA GLN A 40 -6.45 1.57 7.77
C GLN A 40 -6.69 2.39 6.51
N GLN A 41 -5.74 3.25 6.13
CA GLN A 41 -5.85 4.05 4.91
C GLN A 41 -5.78 3.22 3.63
N LEU A 42 -4.98 2.14 3.63
CA LEU A 42 -4.90 1.18 2.54
C LEU A 42 -6.16 0.30 2.49
N LEU A 43 -6.67 -0.13 3.65
CA LEU A 43 -7.90 -0.91 3.73
C LEU A 43 -9.10 -0.12 3.20
N ALA A 44 -9.22 1.14 3.57
CA ALA A 44 -10.29 2.02 3.08
C ALA A 44 -10.22 2.29 1.56
N ARG A 45 -9.06 2.11 0.95
CA ARG A 45 -8.83 2.26 -0.50
C ARG A 45 -8.76 0.93 -1.26
N SER A 46 -8.93 -0.19 -0.56
CA SER A 46 -8.81 -1.51 -1.18
C SER A 46 -10.00 -1.75 -2.12
N ASP A 47 -9.70 -1.88 -3.40
CA ASP A 47 -10.65 -1.96 -4.50
C ASP A 47 -10.59 -3.30 -5.24
N LEU A 48 -9.61 -4.15 -4.95
CA LEU A 48 -9.36 -5.37 -5.71
C LEU A 48 -9.08 -6.57 -4.80
N SER A 49 -9.72 -7.69 -5.15
CA SER A 49 -9.40 -9.04 -4.65
C SER A 49 -8.98 -9.93 -5.81
N ILE A 50 -7.87 -10.65 -5.67
CA ILE A 50 -7.36 -11.64 -6.62
C ILE A 50 -7.28 -13.00 -5.94
N THR A 51 -7.89 -14.02 -6.54
CA THR A 51 -7.72 -15.41 -6.11
C THR A 51 -6.78 -16.13 -7.06
N THR A 52 -5.58 -16.48 -6.59
CA THR A 52 -4.55 -17.11 -7.42
C THR A 52 -3.70 -18.10 -6.61
N GLU A 53 -3.10 -19.06 -7.30
CA GLU A 53 -1.94 -19.80 -6.81
C GLU A 53 -0.67 -18.95 -6.96
N THR A 54 0.30 -19.20 -6.10
CA THR A 54 1.64 -18.59 -6.18
C THR A 54 2.69 -19.66 -5.90
N PRO A 55 3.93 -19.53 -6.42
CA PRO A 55 5.02 -20.47 -6.08
C PRO A 55 5.35 -20.57 -4.59
N TRP A 56 4.85 -19.64 -3.77
CA TRP A 56 5.16 -19.54 -2.34
C TRP A 56 3.98 -19.86 -1.42
N THR A 57 2.84 -20.26 -1.98
CA THR A 57 1.64 -20.64 -1.25
C THR A 57 1.12 -21.98 -1.71
N GLU A 58 0.50 -22.71 -0.79
CA GLU A 58 -0.20 -23.96 -1.14
C GLU A 58 -1.63 -23.65 -1.57
N GLY A 59 -1.99 -24.05 -2.79
CA GLY A 59 -3.31 -23.87 -3.35
C GLY A 59 -3.68 -22.41 -3.66
N LYS A 60 -4.96 -22.22 -3.98
CA LYS A 60 -5.52 -20.91 -4.31
C LYS A 60 -5.75 -20.08 -3.06
N ILE A 61 -5.24 -18.87 -3.06
CA ILE A 61 -5.34 -17.91 -1.96
C ILE A 61 -6.02 -16.66 -2.49
N GLU A 62 -6.94 -16.11 -1.70
CA GLU A 62 -7.51 -14.78 -1.95
C GLU A 62 -6.58 -13.71 -1.35
N PHE A 63 -6.17 -12.77 -2.19
CA PHE A 63 -5.38 -11.61 -1.82
C PHE A 63 -6.20 -10.35 -2.07
N LYS A 64 -6.29 -9.47 -1.07
CA LYS A 64 -7.08 -8.24 -1.16
C LYS A 64 -6.24 -7.02 -0.78
N GLY A 65 -6.41 -5.94 -1.53
CA GLY A 65 -5.72 -4.69 -1.27
C GLY A 65 -6.03 -3.62 -2.30
N VAL A 66 -5.07 -2.71 -2.50
CA VAL A 66 -5.18 -1.59 -3.44
C VAL A 66 -4.61 -2.00 -4.79
N SER A 67 -5.35 -1.82 -5.88
CA SER A 67 -4.87 -2.09 -7.23
C SER A 67 -3.77 -1.11 -7.66
N ALA A 68 -2.92 -1.53 -8.59
CA ALA A 68 -1.90 -0.67 -9.18
C ALA A 68 -2.52 0.58 -9.84
N GLN A 69 -3.66 0.43 -10.51
CA GLN A 69 -4.40 1.58 -11.07
C GLN A 69 -4.88 2.55 -9.98
N THR A 70 -5.39 2.06 -8.85
CA THR A 70 -5.82 2.92 -7.74
C THR A 70 -4.65 3.61 -7.06
N LEU A 71 -3.47 2.99 -6.98
CA LEU A 71 -2.25 3.66 -6.50
C LEU A 71 -1.83 4.81 -7.42
N LEU A 72 -1.86 4.61 -8.74
CA LEU A 72 -1.56 5.66 -9.71
C LEU A 72 -2.56 6.82 -9.59
N ALA A 73 -3.86 6.50 -9.53
CA ALA A 73 -4.91 7.49 -9.36
C ALA A 73 -4.76 8.28 -8.05
N TRP A 74 -4.32 7.63 -6.96
CA TRP A 74 -4.11 8.28 -5.67
C TRP A 74 -3.05 9.37 -5.73
N VAL A 75 -1.94 9.16 -6.46
CA VAL A 75 -0.92 10.20 -6.66
C VAL A 75 -1.22 11.14 -7.84
N GLY A 76 -2.33 10.94 -8.54
CA GLY A 76 -2.70 11.72 -9.73
C GLY A 76 -1.90 11.36 -10.99
N ALA A 77 -1.22 10.21 -11.02
CA ALA A 77 -0.54 9.71 -12.20
C ALA A 77 -1.52 8.95 -13.12
N LYS A 78 -1.45 9.20 -14.43
CA LYS A 78 -2.28 8.48 -15.42
C LYS A 78 -1.59 7.24 -15.99
N GLN A 79 -0.30 7.36 -16.26
CA GLN A 79 0.54 6.33 -16.84
C GLN A 79 1.94 6.49 -16.27
N ALA A 80 2.42 5.44 -15.60
CA ALA A 80 3.73 5.40 -14.98
C ALA A 80 4.10 3.95 -14.62
N ASP A 81 5.40 3.68 -14.60
CA ASP A 81 5.93 2.45 -14.02
C ASP A 81 6.00 2.59 -12.49
N LEU A 82 5.84 1.47 -11.79
CA LEU A 82 5.96 1.41 -10.33
C LEU A 82 7.23 0.64 -9.96
N LYS A 83 8.22 1.34 -9.39
CA LYS A 83 9.34 0.67 -8.73
C LYS A 83 8.93 0.34 -7.29
N VAL A 84 8.75 -0.95 -7.04
CA VAL A 84 8.25 -1.51 -5.78
C VAL A 84 9.42 -2.00 -4.95
N ILE A 85 9.53 -1.54 -3.70
CA ILE A 85 10.71 -1.75 -2.86
C ILE A 85 10.28 -2.38 -1.52
N ALA A 86 10.95 -3.46 -1.14
CA ALA A 86 10.74 -4.20 0.09
C ALA A 86 11.59 -3.69 1.27
N LEU A 87 11.22 -4.11 2.48
CA LEU A 87 11.95 -3.83 3.72
C LEU A 87 13.43 -4.26 3.65
N ASN A 88 13.71 -5.40 2.99
CA ASN A 88 15.07 -5.92 2.79
C ASN A 88 15.82 -5.28 1.61
N LYS A 89 15.29 -4.19 1.03
CA LYS A 89 15.84 -3.46 -0.12
C LYS A 89 15.82 -4.23 -1.44
N TYR A 90 15.19 -5.40 -1.51
CA TYR A 90 14.80 -5.98 -2.80
C TYR A 90 13.82 -5.05 -3.51
N TRP A 91 13.91 -4.98 -4.83
CA TRP A 91 12.98 -4.19 -5.63
C TRP A 91 12.77 -4.80 -7.02
N ALA A 92 11.62 -4.48 -7.59
CA ALA A 92 11.29 -4.78 -8.97
C ALA A 92 10.48 -3.62 -9.58
N VAL A 93 10.53 -3.49 -10.90
CA VAL A 93 9.67 -2.55 -11.64
C VAL A 93 8.47 -3.31 -12.19
N ILE A 94 7.28 -2.81 -11.87
CA ILE A 94 6.02 -3.17 -12.50
C ILE A 94 5.78 -2.16 -13.62
N PRO A 95 5.95 -2.54 -14.89
CA PRO A 95 5.75 -1.62 -16.00
C PRO A 95 4.27 -1.27 -16.15
N PHE A 96 3.97 -0.11 -16.71
CA PHE A 96 2.59 0.30 -16.95
C PHE A 96 1.82 -0.71 -17.82
N SER A 97 2.49 -1.36 -18.78
CA SER A 97 1.88 -2.42 -19.60
C SER A 97 1.36 -3.61 -18.78
N ASP A 98 2.01 -3.94 -17.66
CA ASP A 98 1.53 -4.96 -16.73
C ASP A 98 0.32 -4.43 -15.93
N ILE A 99 0.31 -3.15 -15.58
CA ILE A 99 -0.81 -2.50 -14.89
C ILE A 99 -2.05 -2.48 -15.80
N GLU A 100 -1.89 -2.22 -17.09
CA GLU A 100 -2.97 -2.29 -18.08
C GLU A 100 -3.46 -3.72 -18.29
N LYS A 101 -2.53 -4.67 -18.42
CA LYS A 101 -2.86 -6.07 -18.77
C LYS A 101 -3.41 -6.87 -17.58
N TYR A 102 -2.80 -6.73 -16.41
CA TYR A 102 -3.03 -7.61 -15.26
C TYR A 102 -3.56 -6.86 -14.02
N ASN A 103 -3.36 -5.54 -13.96
CA ASN A 103 -3.66 -4.69 -12.81
C ASN A 103 -3.33 -5.33 -11.44
N PRO A 104 -2.03 -5.54 -11.12
CA PRO A 104 -1.61 -6.22 -9.90
C PRO A 104 -2.19 -5.56 -8.64
N VAL A 105 -2.53 -6.38 -7.65
CA VAL A 105 -2.99 -5.87 -6.34
C VAL A 105 -1.83 -5.78 -5.36
N PHE A 106 -1.74 -4.67 -4.64
CA PHE A 106 -0.87 -4.51 -3.48
C PHE A 106 -1.65 -4.98 -2.26
N ALA A 107 -1.60 -6.30 -2.05
CA ALA A 107 -2.42 -7.01 -1.08
C ALA A 107 -1.96 -6.72 0.35
N ILE A 108 -2.91 -6.39 1.22
CA ILE A 108 -2.72 -6.20 2.66
C ILE A 108 -3.47 -7.26 3.48
N GLN A 109 -4.35 -8.03 2.81
CA GLN A 109 -5.08 -9.15 3.38
C GLN A 109 -4.85 -10.43 2.56
N LYS A 110 -4.80 -11.55 3.27
CA LYS A 110 -4.71 -12.91 2.74
C LYS A 110 -5.84 -13.74 3.37
N ASN A 111 -6.74 -14.29 2.54
CA ASN A 111 -7.94 -15.03 2.98
C ASN A 111 -8.74 -14.26 4.05
N GLY A 112 -8.98 -12.97 3.81
CA GLY A 112 -9.72 -12.08 4.71
C GLY A 112 -8.96 -11.62 5.97
N LEU A 113 -7.76 -12.14 6.24
CA LEU A 113 -6.96 -11.78 7.41
C LEU A 113 -5.84 -10.79 7.07
N PRO A 114 -5.50 -9.82 7.94
CA PRO A 114 -4.35 -8.95 7.75
C PRO A 114 -3.05 -9.74 7.58
N MET A 115 -2.18 -9.28 6.67
CA MET A 115 -0.90 -9.95 6.42
C MET A 115 0.17 -9.51 7.42
N LEU A 116 0.78 -10.48 8.12
CA LEU A 116 1.86 -10.23 9.06
C LEU A 116 3.22 -10.23 8.37
N ILE A 117 4.21 -9.54 8.93
CA ILE A 117 5.58 -9.48 8.38
C ILE A 117 6.18 -10.88 8.18
N ARG A 118 6.01 -11.78 9.17
CA ARG A 118 6.48 -13.17 9.10
C ARG A 118 5.81 -13.99 7.98
N ASP A 119 4.64 -13.53 7.52
CA ASP A 119 3.80 -14.18 6.51
C ASP A 119 3.77 -13.35 5.22
N ARG A 120 4.91 -12.75 4.85
CA ARG A 120 5.11 -11.95 3.61
C ARG A 120 4.34 -10.62 3.56
N GLY A 121 3.73 -10.20 4.66
CA GLY A 121 3.14 -8.87 4.82
C GLY A 121 4.19 -7.79 5.13
N PRO A 122 3.79 -6.54 5.43
CA PRO A 122 2.40 -6.09 5.54
C PRO A 122 1.73 -5.91 4.16
N ILE A 123 2.51 -5.86 3.09
CA ILE A 123 2.03 -5.67 1.72
C ILE A 123 2.79 -6.61 0.78
N TRP A 124 2.07 -7.22 -0.15
CA TRP A 124 2.63 -8.06 -1.22
C TRP A 124 1.98 -7.71 -2.57
N SER A 125 2.78 -7.43 -3.61
CA SER A 125 2.24 -7.29 -4.97
C SER A 125 1.88 -8.66 -5.52
N ILE A 126 0.65 -8.81 -5.99
CA ILE A 126 0.07 -10.07 -6.47
C ILE A 126 -0.47 -9.87 -7.88
N TYR A 127 -0.01 -10.73 -8.78
CA TYR A 127 -0.55 -10.85 -10.14
C TYR A 127 -1.63 -11.96 -10.18
N PRO A 128 -2.64 -11.86 -11.05
CA PRO A 128 -3.67 -12.87 -11.23
C PRO A 128 -3.15 -14.07 -12.06
N LEU A 129 -2.11 -14.77 -11.58
CA LEU A 129 -1.39 -15.79 -12.34
C LEU A 129 -2.31 -16.93 -12.81
N SER A 130 -3.21 -17.42 -11.95
CA SER A 130 -4.12 -18.51 -12.30
C SER A 130 -5.09 -18.15 -13.44
N SER A 131 -5.71 -16.97 -13.42
CA SER A 131 -6.70 -16.57 -14.44
C SER A 131 -6.04 -16.05 -15.72
N SER A 132 -4.81 -15.58 -15.65
CA SER A 132 -4.02 -15.16 -16.82
C SER A 132 -3.23 -16.29 -17.49
N GLY A 133 -3.14 -17.47 -16.86
CA GLY A 133 -2.37 -18.61 -17.38
C GLY A 133 -0.85 -18.44 -17.21
N GLU A 134 -0.42 -17.60 -16.26
CA GLU A 134 0.98 -17.18 -16.08
C GLU A 134 1.66 -17.84 -14.87
N LEU A 135 1.17 -18.99 -14.42
CA LEU A 135 1.64 -19.68 -13.20
C LEU A 135 3.13 -20.02 -13.18
N ASN A 136 3.77 -20.11 -14.34
CA ASN A 136 5.19 -20.43 -14.49
C ASN A 136 6.01 -19.25 -15.04
N ASN A 137 5.48 -18.02 -14.98
CA ASN A 137 6.13 -16.85 -15.53
C ASN A 137 7.10 -16.23 -14.51
N GLU A 138 8.38 -16.57 -14.64
CA GLU A 138 9.44 -16.09 -13.73
C GLU A 138 9.57 -14.56 -13.69
N VAL A 139 9.25 -13.87 -14.79
CA VAL A 139 9.27 -12.40 -14.83
C VAL A 139 8.20 -11.84 -13.90
N LEU A 140 6.96 -12.35 -13.98
CA LEU A 140 5.90 -11.91 -13.08
C LEU A 140 6.17 -12.31 -11.64
N HIS A 141 6.75 -13.50 -11.40
CA HIS A 141 7.16 -13.92 -10.07
C HIS A 141 8.17 -12.95 -9.46
N SER A 142 9.16 -12.49 -10.22
CA SER A 142 10.13 -11.49 -9.73
C SER A 142 9.49 -10.15 -9.37
N ARG A 143 8.35 -9.82 -9.98
CA ARG A 143 7.59 -8.58 -9.72
C ARG A 143 6.60 -8.71 -8.55
N MET A 144 6.41 -9.90 -7.99
CA MET A 144 5.57 -10.16 -6.81
C MET A 144 6.35 -9.92 -5.52
N VAL A 145 6.72 -8.66 -5.29
CA VAL A 145 7.50 -8.18 -4.15
C VAL A 145 6.66 -8.27 -2.87
N TRP A 146 7.13 -9.03 -1.88
CA TRP A 146 6.55 -9.04 -0.52
C TRP A 146 7.28 -8.10 0.43
N GLN A 147 6.69 -7.86 1.61
CA GLN A 147 7.24 -6.93 2.60
C GLN A 147 7.48 -5.54 2.00
N ILE A 148 6.58 -5.08 1.12
CA ILE A 148 6.73 -3.77 0.47
C ILE A 148 6.70 -2.69 1.54
N SER A 149 7.67 -1.79 1.48
CA SER A 149 7.76 -0.60 2.34
C SER A 149 7.55 0.68 1.55
N SER A 150 7.92 0.71 0.28
CA SER A 150 7.83 1.92 -0.53
C SER A 150 7.63 1.65 -2.01
N ILE A 151 6.98 2.61 -2.68
CA ILE A 151 6.78 2.62 -4.12
C ILE A 151 7.26 3.96 -4.67
N GLU A 152 8.15 3.90 -5.66
CA GLU A 152 8.55 5.05 -6.45
C GLU A 152 7.76 5.01 -7.77
N VAL A 153 6.94 6.02 -8.01
CA VAL A 153 6.23 6.20 -9.27
C VAL A 153 7.19 6.88 -10.24
N LEU A 154 7.61 6.13 -11.25
CA LEU A 154 8.58 6.57 -12.23
C LEU A 154 7.87 7.42 -13.30
N ASN A 155 8.53 8.50 -13.73
CA ASN A 155 7.98 9.30 -14.82
C ASN A 155 7.88 8.44 -16.10
N PRO A 156 6.80 8.60 -16.88
CA PRO A 156 6.70 7.99 -18.20
C PRO A 156 7.76 8.50 -19.18
#